data_AF-R5LN52-F1
#
_entry.id   AF-R5LN52-F1
#
_cell.length_a   1.000
_cell.length_b   1.000
_cell.length_c   1.000
_cell.angle_alpha   90.00
_cell.angle_beta   90.00
_cell.angle_gamma   90.00
#
_symmetry.space_group_name_H-M   'P 1'
#
loop_
_entity.id
_entity.type
_entity.pdbx_description
1 polymer ?
#
loop_
_entity_poly.entity_id
_entity_poly.type
_entity_poly.pdbx_seq_one_letter_code
_entity_poly.pdbx_strand_id
1 'polypeptide(L)'
;MHIELQSVDKIFMFVNICYVTSLEKIDLIDDVKNIILKYRVKLKLKGFYKVKVFVNELVGLFIELCKIDELEYSNTLDLRILVFYDEDVYFETDDYFVLDGCGEIRFYNNKFYCNVRDVSILRMVEFGNFIFGDEVLKMLSNSVVV
;
A
#
# COMPACT_ATOMS: atom_id res chain seq x y z
N MET A 1 -10.74 -5.50 -0.94
CA MET A 1 -9.28 -5.70 -0.84
C MET A 1 -8.72 -5.75 -2.25
N HIS A 2 -7.75 -4.88 -2.54
CA HIS A 2 -7.12 -4.74 -3.84
C HIS A 2 -5.68 -5.24 -3.74
N ILE A 3 -5.21 -6.02 -4.71
CA ILE A 3 -3.84 -6.57 -4.71
C ILE A 3 -3.21 -6.20 -6.04
N GLU A 4 -2.08 -5.51 -5.97
CA GLU A 4 -1.27 -5.14 -7.14
C GLU A 4 0.08 -5.86 -7.08
N LEU A 5 0.40 -6.56 -8.15
CA LEU A 5 1.67 -7.25 -8.30
C LEU A 5 2.63 -6.32 -9.05
N GLN A 6 3.58 -5.69 -8.35
CA GLN A 6 4.56 -4.81 -8.99
C GLN A 6 5.69 -5.60 -9.66
N SER A 7 6.15 -6.69 -9.03
CA SER A 7 7.17 -7.60 -9.58
C SER A 7 7.14 -8.98 -8.89
N VAL A 8 8.03 -9.89 -9.29
CA VAL A 8 8.14 -11.23 -8.69
C VAL A 8 8.53 -11.18 -7.20
N ASP A 9 9.36 -10.19 -6.83
CA ASP A 9 9.92 -10.07 -5.47
C ASP A 9 9.27 -8.97 -4.64
N LYS A 10 8.38 -8.18 -5.26
CA LYS A 10 7.72 -7.04 -4.63
C LYS A 10 6.23 -7.03 -4.92
N ILE A 11 5.45 -7.16 -3.86
CA ILE A 11 3.98 -7.24 -3.92
C ILE A 11 3.39 -6.11 -3.08
N PHE A 12 2.38 -5.44 -3.64
CA PHE A 12 1.60 -4.46 -2.91
C PHE A 12 0.19 -4.99 -2.66
N MET A 13 -0.30 -4.77 -1.44
CA MET A 13 -1.66 -5.09 -1.07
C MET A 13 -2.31 -3.90 -0.39
N PHE A 14 -3.52 -3.58 -0.82
CA PHE A 14 -4.39 -2.63 -0.16
C PHE A 14 -5.54 -3.37 0.54
N VAL A 15 -5.60 -3.21 1.86
CA VAL A 15 -6.68 -3.72 2.70
C VAL A 15 -7.54 -2.54 3.13
N ASN A 16 -8.76 -2.47 2.60
CA ASN A 16 -9.71 -1.43 2.99
C ASN A 16 -10.05 -1.55 4.49
N ILE A 17 -10.22 -0.39 5.15
CA ILE A 17 -10.46 -0.29 6.60
C ILE A 17 -11.64 -1.14 7.09
N CYS A 18 -12.68 -1.36 6.26
CA CYS A 18 -13.82 -2.22 6.60
C CYS A 18 -13.43 -3.69 6.85
N TYR A 19 -12.23 -4.11 6.45
CA TYR A 19 -11.70 -5.46 6.68
C TYR A 19 -10.67 -5.53 7.81
N VAL A 20 -10.42 -4.42 8.52
CA VAL A 20 -9.43 -4.32 9.59
C VAL A 20 -10.14 -4.27 10.93
N THR A 21 -9.82 -5.21 11.81
CA THR A 21 -10.46 -5.38 13.12
C THR A 21 -9.91 -4.45 14.18
N SER A 22 -8.61 -4.19 14.16
CA SER A 22 -7.92 -3.31 15.10
C SER A 22 -6.74 -2.62 14.40
N LEU A 23 -6.51 -1.35 14.74
CA LEU A 23 -5.31 -0.61 14.32
C LEU A 23 -4.23 -0.61 15.40
N GLU A 24 -4.51 -1.21 16.56
CA GLU A 24 -3.52 -1.37 17.62
C GLU A 24 -2.41 -2.32 17.18
N LYS A 25 -1.16 -1.93 17.47
CA LYS A 25 0.03 -2.57 16.90
C LYS A 25 0.11 -4.08 17.11
N ILE A 26 -0.28 -4.56 18.29
CA ILE A 26 -0.17 -6.00 18.63
C ILE A 26 -1.14 -6.80 17.76
N ASP A 27 -2.42 -6.43 17.78
CA ASP A 27 -3.46 -7.10 17.01
C ASP A 27 -3.23 -6.95 15.50
N LEU A 28 -2.78 -5.78 15.06
CA LEU A 28 -2.54 -5.48 13.66
C LEU A 28 -1.45 -6.38 13.04
N ILE A 29 -0.40 -6.71 13.79
CA ILE A 29 0.66 -7.60 13.30
C ILE A 29 0.09 -8.99 13.02
N ASP A 30 -0.73 -9.52 13.92
CA ASP A 30 -1.35 -10.84 13.76
C ASP A 30 -2.41 -10.81 12.65
N ASP A 31 -3.20 -9.75 12.55
CA ASP A 31 -4.17 -9.55 11.47
C ASP A 31 -3.50 -9.51 10.09
N VAL A 32 -2.44 -8.71 9.94
CA VAL A 32 -1.66 -8.64 8.69
C VAL A 32 -1.05 -9.99 8.36
N LYS A 33 -0.48 -10.68 9.35
CA LYS A 33 0.07 -12.02 9.16
C LYS A 33 -1.00 -13.01 8.67
N ASN A 34 -2.19 -12.99 9.26
CA ASN A 34 -3.31 -13.83 8.87
C ASN A 34 -3.78 -13.52 7.44
N ILE A 35 -3.86 -12.24 7.06
CA ILE A 35 -4.19 -11.81 5.69
C ILE A 35 -3.15 -12.37 4.70
N ILE A 36 -1.85 -12.18 4.97
CA ILE A 36 -0.78 -12.66 4.08
C ILE A 36 -0.82 -14.18 3.95
N LEU A 37 -1.00 -14.91 5.07
CA LEU A 37 -1.09 -16.37 5.06
C LEU A 37 -2.30 -16.87 4.26
N LYS A 38 -3.44 -16.18 4.32
CA LYS A 38 -4.63 -16.48 3.52
C LYS A 38 -4.36 -16.40 2.01
N TYR A 39 -3.54 -15.43 1.58
CA TYR A 39 -3.19 -15.25 0.16
C TYR A 39 -1.90 -15.95 -0.27
N ARG A 40 -1.18 -16.59 0.66
CA ARG A 40 0.09 -17.28 0.43
C ARG A 40 0.09 -18.18 -0.81
N VAL A 41 -0.91 -19.05 -0.94
CA VAL A 41 -0.96 -20.03 -2.05
C VAL A 41 -1.22 -19.33 -3.38
N LYS A 42 -2.14 -18.36 -3.40
CA LYS A 42 -2.48 -17.58 -4.60
C LYS A 42 -1.29 -16.76 -5.10
N LEU A 43 -0.54 -16.17 -4.18
CA LEU A 43 0.64 -15.33 -4.44
C LEU A 43 1.94 -16.15 -4.54
N LYS A 44 1.88 -17.48 -4.34
CA LYS A 44 3.03 -18.39 -4.33
C LYS A 44 4.16 -17.94 -3.38
N LEU A 45 3.80 -17.40 -2.22
CA LEU A 45 4.78 -16.89 -1.24
C LEU A 45 5.55 -18.04 -0.59
N LYS A 46 6.88 -17.99 -0.72
CA LYS A 46 7.87 -18.86 -0.07
C LYS A 46 9.15 -18.07 0.22
N GLY A 47 9.84 -18.42 1.30
CA GLY A 47 11.07 -17.75 1.74
C GLY A 47 10.84 -16.67 2.78
N PHE A 48 11.78 -15.73 2.88
CA PHE A 48 11.78 -14.67 3.88
C PHE A 48 11.39 -13.32 3.29
N TYR A 49 10.35 -12.71 3.84
CA TYR A 49 9.84 -11.40 3.41
C TYR A 49 9.96 -10.36 4.52
N LYS A 50 10.41 -9.17 4.13
CA LYS A 50 10.17 -7.95 4.90
C LYS A 50 8.84 -7.37 4.48
N VAL A 51 7.95 -7.19 5.44
CA VAL A 51 6.62 -6.64 5.25
C VAL A 51 6.60 -5.25 5.87
N LYS A 52 6.37 -4.21 5.08
CA LYS A 52 6.08 -2.87 5.58
C LYS A 52 4.58 -2.64 5.53
N VAL A 53 4.00 -2.20 6.63
CA VAL A 53 2.58 -1.91 6.77
C VAL A 53 2.45 -0.42 7.07
N PHE A 54 1.85 0.32 6.15
CA PHE A 54 1.53 1.74 6.33
C PHE A 54 0.06 1.85 6.72
N VAL A 55 -0.18 2.41 7.90
CA VAL A 55 -1.52 2.52 8.48
C VAL A 55 -2.12 3.87 8.13
N ASN A 56 -3.32 3.85 7.54
CA ASN A 56 -4.12 5.05 7.33
C ASN A 56 -5.52 4.82 7.92
N GLU A 57 -5.85 5.56 8.98
CA GLU A 57 -7.08 5.34 9.76
C GLU A 57 -8.38 5.53 8.95
N LEU A 58 -8.35 6.36 7.91
CA LEU A 58 -9.52 6.62 7.07
C LEU A 58 -9.71 5.55 5.99
N VAL A 59 -8.61 4.95 5.55
CA VAL A 59 -8.58 4.20 4.28
C VAL A 59 -8.35 2.72 4.50
N GLY A 60 -7.44 2.38 5.41
CA GLY A 60 -7.02 1.03 5.72
C GLY A 60 -5.50 0.86 5.70
N LEU A 61 -5.05 -0.30 5.22
CA LEU A 61 -3.64 -0.71 5.28
C LEU A 61 -3.05 -0.82 3.89
N PHE A 62 -1.85 -0.25 3.73
CA PHE A 62 -1.01 -0.45 2.56
C PHE A 62 0.16 -1.33 2.94
N ILE A 63 0.27 -2.49 2.30
CA ILE A 63 1.22 -3.54 2.66
C ILE A 63 2.18 -3.75 1.51
N GLU A 64 3.46 -3.52 1.76
CA GLU A 64 4.56 -3.82 0.85
C GLU A 64 5.27 -5.08 1.32
N LEU A 65 5.26 -6.13 0.50
CA LEU A 65 6.01 -7.36 0.73
C LEU A 65 7.24 -7.33 -0.17
N CYS A 66 8.42 -7.24 0.43
CA CYS A 66 9.70 -7.36 -0.26
C CYS A 66 10.36 -8.68 0.12
N LYS A 67 10.59 -9.54 -0.87
CA LYS A 67 11.34 -10.78 -0.67
C LYS A 67 12.81 -10.43 -0.43
N ILE A 68 13.38 -10.97 0.65
CA ILE A 68 14.80 -10.79 0.97
C ILE A 68 15.60 -12.00 0.54
N ASP A 69 15.02 -13.20 0.67
CA ASP A 69 15.76 -14.44 0.45
C ASP A 69 14.86 -15.53 -0.14
N GLU A 70 15.41 -16.29 -1.08
CA GLU A 70 14.88 -17.56 -1.52
C GLU A 70 15.43 -18.66 -0.61
N LEU A 71 14.68 -19.05 0.42
CA LEU A 71 14.93 -20.34 1.05
C LEU A 71 14.61 -21.44 0.02
N GLU A 72 15.62 -21.85 -0.74
CA GLU A 72 15.49 -22.77 -1.88
C GLU A 72 14.90 -24.13 -1.50
N TYR A 73 15.00 -24.53 -0.22
CA TYR A 73 14.73 -25.89 0.23
C TYR A 73 13.51 -26.05 1.15
N SER A 74 12.76 -24.98 1.44
CA SER A 74 11.59 -25.09 2.31
C SER A 74 10.37 -24.33 1.78
N ASN A 75 9.22 -25.00 1.80
CA ASN A 75 7.90 -24.36 1.69
C ASN A 75 7.57 -23.57 2.97
N THR A 76 8.54 -22.94 3.62
CA THR A 76 8.31 -22.06 4.77
C THR A 76 8.12 -20.64 4.29
N LEU A 77 7.31 -19.88 5.03
CA LEU A 77 7.09 -18.46 4.81
C LEU A 77 7.38 -17.76 6.12
N ASP A 78 8.46 -17.00 6.14
CA ASP A 78 8.86 -16.20 7.30
C ASP A 78 8.65 -14.72 6.99
N LEU A 79 7.98 -14.03 7.91
CA LEU A 79 7.58 -12.64 7.74
C LEU A 79 8.19 -11.78 8.84
N ARG A 80 8.93 -10.75 8.45
CA ARG A 80 9.36 -9.66 9.34
C ARG A 80 8.48 -8.44 9.10
N ILE A 81 7.49 -8.25 9.97
CA ILE A 81 6.49 -7.17 9.85
C ILE A 81 6.98 -5.91 10.56
N LEU A 82 6.93 -4.78 9.86
CA LEU A 82 7.21 -3.43 10.36
C LEU A 82 5.96 -2.59 10.13
N VAL A 83 5.46 -1.95 11.18
CA VAL A 83 4.27 -1.10 11.12
C VAL A 83 4.71 0.36 11.23
N PHE A 84 4.23 1.17 10.28
CA PHE A 84 4.46 2.60 10.19
C PHE A 84 3.11 3.31 10.35
N TYR A 85 3.04 4.19 11.33
CA TYR A 85 1.91 5.08 11.58
C TYR A 85 2.26 6.47 11.08
N ASP A 86 1.24 7.27 10.78
CA ASP A 86 1.36 8.69 10.39
C ASP A 86 2.18 8.96 9.12
N GLU A 87 2.35 7.95 8.26
CA GLU A 87 2.97 8.12 6.94
C GLU A 87 1.93 8.64 5.94
N ASP A 88 2.35 9.60 5.12
CA ASP A 88 1.51 10.12 4.05
C ASP A 88 1.34 9.09 2.95
N VAL A 89 0.09 8.94 2.50
CA VAL A 89 -0.27 8.14 1.33
C VAL A 89 -0.91 9.08 0.32
N TYR A 90 -0.47 8.98 -0.93
CA TYR A 90 -1.04 9.74 -2.03
C TYR A 90 -1.71 8.82 -3.04
N PHE A 91 -2.76 9.32 -3.68
CA PHE A 91 -3.41 8.66 -4.80
C PHE A 91 -2.86 9.27 -6.10
N GLU A 92 -2.51 8.43 -7.06
CA GLU A 92 -1.91 8.76 -8.36
C GLU A 92 -2.88 8.41 -9.49
N THR A 93 -3.15 9.35 -10.38
CA THR A 93 -4.00 9.15 -11.58
C THR A 93 -3.49 9.96 -12.77
N ASP A 94 -3.80 9.55 -13.99
CA ASP A 94 -3.57 10.32 -15.21
C ASP A 94 -4.77 11.22 -15.57
N ASP A 95 -5.92 11.06 -14.91
CA ASP A 95 -7.12 11.85 -15.14
C ASP A 95 -7.35 12.87 -14.00
N TYR A 96 -7.13 14.15 -14.30
CA TYR A 96 -7.34 15.25 -13.36
C TYR A 96 -8.78 15.33 -12.84
N PHE A 97 -9.79 14.98 -13.66
CA PHE A 97 -11.19 15.10 -13.29
C PHE A 97 -11.61 14.12 -12.19
N VAL A 98 -10.83 13.04 -12.01
CA VAL A 98 -11.02 12.11 -10.88
C VAL A 98 -10.75 12.81 -9.55
N LEU A 99 -9.91 13.84 -9.54
CA LEU A 99 -9.51 14.59 -8.34
C LEU A 99 -10.38 15.82 -8.07
N ASP A 100 -11.51 15.98 -8.78
CA ASP A 100 -12.41 17.11 -8.57
C ASP A 100 -12.91 17.17 -7.12
N GLY A 101 -12.76 18.34 -6.49
CA GLY A 101 -13.08 18.55 -5.07
C GLY A 101 -12.02 18.10 -4.07
N CYS A 102 -10.88 17.56 -4.51
CA CYS A 102 -9.72 17.33 -3.63
C CYS A 102 -9.02 18.65 -3.30
N GLY A 103 -8.26 18.67 -2.21
CA GLY A 103 -7.52 19.85 -1.74
C GLY A 103 -6.30 20.16 -2.63
N GLU A 104 -5.10 19.96 -2.08
CA GLU A 104 -3.87 20.22 -2.82
C GLU A 104 -3.61 19.12 -3.86
N ILE A 105 -3.67 19.47 -5.14
CA ILE A 105 -3.31 18.58 -6.25
C ILE A 105 -1.88 18.88 -6.68
N ARG A 106 -1.10 17.81 -6.86
CA ARG A 106 0.29 17.87 -7.31
C ARG A 106 0.42 17.24 -8.67
N PHE A 107 1.26 17.80 -9.53
CA PHE A 107 1.58 17.27 -10.85
C PHE A 107 3.06 16.88 -10.92
N TYR A 108 3.31 15.63 -11.33
CA TYR A 108 4.65 15.11 -11.54
C TYR A 108 4.63 13.97 -12.56
N ASN A 109 5.62 13.91 -13.45
CA ASN A 109 5.77 12.81 -14.42
C ASN A 109 4.50 12.45 -15.20
N ASN A 110 3.78 13.47 -15.71
CA ASN A 110 2.51 13.34 -16.44
C ASN A 110 1.36 12.70 -15.67
N LYS A 111 1.38 12.79 -14.33
CA LYS A 111 0.30 12.30 -13.48
C LYS A 111 -0.04 13.32 -12.40
N PHE A 112 -1.25 13.18 -11.89
CA PHE A 112 -1.81 13.97 -10.80
C PHE A 112 -1.83 13.17 -9.52
N TYR A 113 -1.58 13.87 -8.42
CA TYR A 113 -1.46 13.30 -7.09
C TYR A 113 -2.27 14.12 -6.09
N CYS A 114 -2.96 13.45 -5.18
CA CYS A 114 -3.60 14.10 -4.03
C CYS A 114 -3.42 13.24 -2.78
N ASN A 115 -3.54 13.86 -1.60
CA ASN A 115 -3.49 13.11 -0.35
C ASN A 115 -4.70 12.19 -0.27
N VAL A 116 -4.50 10.93 0.15
CA VAL A 116 -5.60 9.95 0.21
C VAL A 116 -6.69 10.38 1.21
N ARG A 117 -6.37 11.26 2.18
CA ARG A 117 -7.36 11.83 3.11
C ARG A 117 -8.43 12.69 2.40
N ASP A 118 -8.12 13.21 1.22
CA ASP A 118 -9.01 14.12 0.47
C ASP A 118 -9.89 13.36 -0.54
N VAL A 119 -9.73 12.04 -0.69
CA VAL A 119 -10.43 11.24 -1.71
C VAL A 119 -11.44 10.25 -1.16
N SER A 120 -12.52 10.06 -1.92
CA SER A 120 -13.45 8.94 -1.71
C SER A 120 -12.90 7.66 -2.36
N ILE A 121 -12.13 6.89 -1.58
CA ILE A 121 -11.43 5.66 -2.00
C ILE A 121 -12.33 4.72 -2.83
N LEU A 122 -13.58 4.51 -2.40
CA LEU A 122 -14.53 3.60 -3.06
C LEU A 122 -14.79 3.92 -4.53
N ARG A 123 -14.64 5.18 -4.94
CA ARG A 123 -14.83 5.60 -6.34
C ARG A 123 -13.54 5.61 -7.13
N MET A 124 -12.39 5.73 -6.47
CA MET A 124 -11.13 6.08 -7.14
C MET A 124 -10.16 4.93 -7.32
N VAL A 125 -10.30 3.81 -6.58
CA VAL A 125 -9.38 2.65 -6.73
C VAL A 125 -9.36 2.10 -8.16
N GLU A 126 -10.41 2.31 -8.95
CA GLU A 126 -10.47 1.87 -10.35
C GLU A 126 -9.77 2.83 -11.33
N PHE A 127 -9.45 4.06 -10.91
CA PHE A 127 -8.96 5.14 -11.77
C PHE A 127 -7.53 5.58 -11.46
N GLY A 128 -6.80 4.80 -10.65
CA GLY A 128 -5.44 5.15 -10.28
C GLY A 128 -4.82 4.18 -9.27
N ASN A 129 -3.64 4.53 -8.80
CA ASN A 129 -2.85 3.71 -7.87
C ASN A 129 -2.57 4.48 -6.58
N PHE A 130 -2.22 3.75 -5.52
CA PHE A 130 -1.75 4.37 -4.28
C PHE A 130 -0.23 4.37 -4.26
N ILE A 131 0.36 5.51 -3.90
CA ILE A 131 1.79 5.66 -3.65
C ILE A 131 2.02 5.90 -2.15
N PHE A 132 3.04 5.25 -1.59
CA PHE A 132 3.38 5.30 -0.17
C PHE A 132 4.87 5.03 0.04
N GLY A 133 5.40 5.41 1.21
CA GLY A 133 6.81 5.26 1.55
C GLY A 133 7.73 6.12 0.66
N ASP A 134 8.84 5.54 0.20
CA ASP A 134 9.90 6.28 -0.52
C ASP A 134 9.40 6.97 -1.81
N GLU A 135 8.35 6.43 -2.45
CA GLU A 135 7.76 7.02 -3.65
C GLU A 135 7.08 8.37 -3.36
N VAL A 136 6.48 8.54 -2.17
CA VAL A 136 5.86 9.80 -1.76
C VAL A 136 6.94 10.86 -1.60
N LEU A 137 8.04 10.57 -0.91
CA LEU A 137 9.15 11.52 -0.75
C LEU A 137 9.73 11.97 -2.10
N LYS A 138 9.88 11.02 -3.02
CA LYS A 138 10.34 11.30 -4.38
C LYS A 138 9.35 12.18 -5.15
N MET A 139 8.06 11.89 -5.08
CA MET A 139 7.01 12.69 -5.70
C MET A 139 6.98 14.11 -5.11
N LEU A 140 6.92 14.25 -3.78
CA LEU A 140 6.83 15.53 -3.09
C LEU A 140 8.00 16.47 -3.42
N SER A 141 9.20 15.91 -3.58
CA SER A 141 10.42 16.68 -3.87
C SER A 141 10.50 17.19 -5.31
N ASN A 142 9.77 16.57 -6.25
CA ASN A 142 9.87 16.88 -7.68
C ASN A 142 8.54 17.37 -8.30
N SER A 143 7.45 17.33 -7.54
CA SER A 143 6.12 17.77 -7.97
C SER A 143 5.94 19.28 -7.85
N VAL A 144 5.01 19.82 -8.63
CA VAL A 144 4.47 21.18 -8.47
C VAL A 144 3.01 21.12 -8.06
N VAL A 145 2.56 22.06 -7.24
CA VAL A 145 1.13 22.22 -6.90
C VAL A 145 0.41 22.89 -8.08
N VAL A 146 -0.76 22.35 -8.46
CA VAL A 146 -1.56 22.80 -9.61
C VAL A 146 -2.98 23.18 -9.23
#